data_AF-A0AA40LPS1-F1
#
_entry.id   AF-A0AA40LPS1-F1
#
_cell.length_a   1.000
_cell.length_b   1.000
_cell.length_c   1.000
_cell.angle_alpha   90.00
_cell.angle_beta   90.00
_cell.angle_gamma   90.00
#
_symmetry.space_group_name_H-M   'P 1'
#
loop_
_entity.id
_entity.type
_entity.pdbx_description
1 polymer ?
#
loop_
_entity_poly.entity_id
_entity_poly.type
_entity_poly.pdbx_seq_one_letter_code
_entity_poly.pdbx_strand_id
1 'polypeptide(L)'
;MNNVSDLVFSTVQKDTKTVKMMYQKSTFPFGYIEDLKCRVLELPYQGGELSMVILLPDDIEDEATGLKKIEEQLTLEKLHEWTKPENLSSIEVNVHLPRFKLEESYNLNSHLASLGVNPETKDTY
;
A
#
# COMPACT_ATOMS: atom_id res chain seq x y z
N MET A 1 -10.65 24.74 -5.79
CA MET A 1 -11.56 23.64 -6.20
C MET A 1 -11.39 22.52 -5.20
N ASN A 2 -12.48 21.95 -4.69
CA ASN A 2 -12.39 20.78 -3.82
C ASN A 2 -11.97 19.59 -4.69
N ASN A 3 -10.73 19.12 -4.53
CA ASN A 3 -10.20 17.93 -5.21
C ASN A 3 -10.71 16.62 -4.58
N VAL A 4 -11.91 16.65 -3.98
CA VAL A 4 -12.52 15.51 -3.30
C VAL A 4 -13.96 15.36 -3.78
N SER A 5 -14.31 14.15 -4.23
CA SER A 5 -15.64 13.81 -4.77
C SER A 5 -16.10 12.46 -4.24
N ASP A 6 -17.40 12.17 -4.32
CA ASP A 6 -17.93 10.86 -3.95
C ASP A 6 -17.76 9.89 -5.12
N LEU A 7 -16.99 8.81 -4.91
CA LEU A 7 -16.75 7.75 -5.88
C LEU A 7 -16.93 6.37 -5.24
N VAL A 8 -17.17 5.38 -6.07
CA VAL A 8 -17.32 4.00 -5.64
C VAL A 8 -15.95 3.36 -5.40
N PHE A 9 -15.82 2.65 -4.28
CA PHE A 9 -14.68 1.82 -3.93
C PHE A 9 -15.13 0.36 -3.77
N SER A 10 -14.45 -0.55 -4.47
CA SER A 10 -14.68 -1.99 -4.37
C SER A 10 -13.96 -2.56 -3.17
N THR A 11 -14.69 -3.32 -2.36
CA THR A 11 -14.17 -3.97 -1.16
C THR A 11 -13.74 -5.41 -1.46
N VAL A 12 -13.01 -5.98 -0.51
CA VAL A 12 -12.62 -7.39 -0.41
C VAL A 12 -13.78 -8.34 -0.75
N GLN A 13 -14.99 -8.06 -0.27
CA GLN A 13 -16.16 -8.94 -0.47
C GLN A 13 -16.81 -8.78 -1.85
N LYS A 14 -16.13 -8.11 -2.81
CA LYS A 14 -16.66 -7.67 -4.10
C LYS A 14 -17.89 -6.75 -4.00
N ASP A 15 -18.22 -6.27 -2.79
CA ASP A 15 -19.20 -5.23 -2.54
C ASP A 15 -18.61 -3.84 -2.81
N THR A 16 -19.47 -2.89 -3.15
CA THR A 16 -19.08 -1.50 -3.42
C THR A 16 -19.56 -0.54 -2.34
N LYS A 17 -18.72 0.41 -1.93
CA LYS A 17 -19.08 1.50 -1.01
C LYS A 17 -18.74 2.86 -1.61
N THR A 18 -19.61 3.84 -1.40
CA THR A 18 -19.30 5.23 -1.76
C THR A 18 -18.34 5.82 -0.72
N VAL A 19 -17.22 6.36 -1.18
CA VAL A 19 -16.18 6.98 -0.35
C VAL A 19 -15.84 8.37 -0.87
N LYS A 20 -15.30 9.22 0.03
CA LYS A 20 -14.68 10.48 -0.36
C LYS A 20 -13.36 10.16 -1.07
N MET A 21 -13.29 10.43 -2.36
CA MET A 21 -12.13 10.15 -3.21
C MET A 21 -11.40 11.45 -3.52
N MET A 22 -10.11 11.50 -3.21
CA MET A 22 -9.21 12.58 -3.58
C MET A 22 -8.77 12.40 -5.03
N TYR A 23 -8.55 13.51 -5.74
CA TYR A 23 -8.06 13.53 -7.11
C TYR A 23 -6.85 14.45 -7.26
N GLN A 24 -5.82 13.97 -7.95
CA GLN A 24 -4.68 14.79 -8.36
C GLN A 24 -4.14 14.30 -9.69
N LYS A 25 -3.83 15.24 -10.59
CA LYS A 25 -3.06 15.00 -11.81
C LYS A 25 -1.70 15.66 -11.67
N SER A 26 -0.63 14.86 -11.68
CA SER A 26 0.74 15.35 -11.52
C SER A 26 1.73 14.28 -11.97
N THR A 27 3.00 14.66 -12.10
CA THR A 27 4.09 13.72 -12.34
C THR A 27 4.53 13.04 -11.05
N PHE A 28 4.61 11.71 -11.05
CA PHE A 28 5.05 10.89 -9.92
C PHE A 28 5.95 9.74 -10.40
N PRO A 29 6.83 9.20 -9.54
CA PRO A 29 7.47 7.91 -9.79
C PRO A 29 6.40 6.81 -9.85
N PHE A 30 6.37 6.10 -10.98
CA PHE A 30 5.39 5.08 -11.26
C PHE A 30 6.04 3.89 -11.97
N GLY A 31 5.67 2.70 -11.57
CA GLY A 31 6.16 1.45 -12.16
C GLY A 31 5.05 0.42 -12.30
N TYR A 32 5.37 -0.68 -12.98
CA TYR A 32 4.48 -1.81 -13.16
C TYR A 32 5.25 -3.11 -12.93
N ILE A 33 4.69 -3.99 -12.11
CA ILE A 33 5.24 -5.31 -11.81
C ILE A 33 4.43 -6.32 -12.62
N GLU A 34 4.96 -6.71 -13.77
CA GLU A 34 4.33 -7.64 -14.73
C GLU A 34 3.90 -8.96 -14.06
N ASP A 35 4.79 -9.56 -13.27
CA ASP A 35 4.54 -10.83 -12.59
C ASP A 35 3.34 -10.76 -11.63
N LEU A 36 3.05 -9.57 -11.08
CA LEU A 36 1.95 -9.36 -10.14
C LEU A 36 0.74 -8.68 -10.78
N LYS A 37 0.84 -8.23 -12.03
CA LYS A 37 -0.10 -7.29 -12.66
C LYS A 37 -0.47 -6.14 -11.72
N CYS A 38 0.57 -5.51 -11.18
CA CYS A 38 0.45 -4.53 -10.11
C CYS A 38 1.13 -3.23 -10.49
N ARG A 39 0.41 -2.13 -10.33
CA ARG A 39 0.94 -0.76 -10.46
C ARG A 39 1.60 -0.34 -9.15
N VAL A 40 2.74 0.32 -9.25
CA VAL A 40 3.48 0.90 -8.12
C VAL A 40 3.47 2.41 -8.29
N LEU A 41 3.03 3.14 -7.28
CA LEU A 41 3.03 4.60 -7.27
C LEU A 41 3.73 5.10 -6.00
N GLU A 42 4.66 6.04 -6.16
CA GLU A 42 5.28 6.73 -5.04
C GLU A 42 4.74 8.17 -4.94
N LEU A 43 4.19 8.51 -3.78
CA LEU A 43 3.66 9.84 -3.47
C LEU A 43 4.53 10.49 -2.38
N PRO A 44 5.45 11.42 -2.76
CA PRO A 44 6.27 12.12 -1.78
C PRO A 44 5.44 13.10 -0.96
N TYR A 45 5.68 13.12 0.35
CA TYR A 45 5.16 14.13 1.25
C TYR A 45 5.95 15.43 1.14
N GLN A 46 5.43 16.49 1.78
CA GLN A 46 6.09 17.77 1.82
C GLN A 46 7.51 17.65 2.42
N GLY A 47 8.50 18.19 1.71
CA GLY A 47 9.91 18.13 2.12
C GLY A 47 10.69 16.93 1.55
N GLY A 48 10.01 15.92 0.97
CA GLY A 48 10.66 14.80 0.28
C GLY A 48 11.37 13.79 1.19
N GLU A 49 11.25 13.93 2.52
CA GLU A 49 11.85 13.01 3.49
C GLU A 49 11.05 11.71 3.64
N LEU A 50 9.76 11.74 3.30
CA LEU A 50 8.84 10.63 3.42
C LEU A 50 8.04 10.49 2.13
N SER A 51 7.79 9.24 1.73
CA SER A 51 6.93 8.90 0.61
C SER A 51 5.94 7.82 1.02
N MET A 52 4.73 7.89 0.49
CA MET A 52 3.77 6.79 0.52
C MET A 52 3.96 5.96 -0.75
N VAL A 53 4.21 4.66 -0.60
CA VAL A 53 4.23 3.70 -1.72
C VAL A 53 2.89 2.99 -1.77
N ILE A 54 2.26 2.99 -2.95
CA ILE A 54 0.99 2.34 -3.21
C ILE A 54 1.22 1.21 -4.19
N LEU A 55 0.89 -0.02 -3.77
CA LEU A 55 0.79 -1.20 -4.62
C LEU A 55 -0.68 -1.41 -4.97
N LEU A 56 -1.03 -1.29 -6.25
CA LEU A 56 -2.40 -1.41 -6.73
C LEU A 56 -2.49 -2.49 -7.81
N PRO A 57 -3.11 -3.65 -7.53
CA PRO A 57 -3.45 -4.63 -8.56
C PRO A 57 -4.27 -4.00 -9.69
N ASP A 58 -4.19 -4.59 -10.88
CA ASP A 58 -5.03 -4.17 -12.00
C ASP A 58 -6.50 -4.52 -11.80
N ASP A 59 -6.78 -5.66 -11.16
CA ASP A 59 -8.12 -6.12 -10.85
C ASP A 59 -8.15 -7.00 -9.59
N ILE A 60 -9.34 -7.26 -9.07
CA ILE A 60 -9.60 -8.20 -7.98
C ILE A 60 -9.70 -9.60 -8.59
N GLU A 61 -8.56 -10.23 -8.85
CA GLU A 61 -8.49 -11.53 -9.56
C GLU A 61 -8.84 -12.74 -8.67
N ASP A 62 -8.94 -12.59 -7.35
CA ASP A 62 -9.25 -13.68 -6.41
C ASP A 62 -10.58 -13.49 -5.65
N GLU A 63 -11.09 -14.59 -5.06
CA GLU A 63 -12.33 -14.61 -4.27
C GLU A 63 -12.16 -13.97 -2.87
N ALA A 64 -10.96 -13.54 -2.52
CA ALA A 64 -10.61 -12.94 -1.25
C ALA A 64 -10.37 -11.44 -1.42
N THR A 65 -9.12 -10.98 -1.44
CA THR A 65 -8.77 -9.56 -1.37
C THR A 65 -8.38 -8.94 -2.71
N GLY A 66 -8.09 -9.75 -3.72
CA GLY A 66 -7.32 -9.33 -4.90
C GLY A 66 -5.85 -9.06 -4.61
N LEU A 67 -5.40 -9.25 -3.37
CA LEU A 67 -4.04 -8.95 -2.91
C LEU A 67 -3.22 -10.21 -2.62
N LYS A 68 -3.82 -11.41 -2.67
CA LYS A 68 -3.18 -12.64 -2.21
C LYS A 68 -1.81 -12.87 -2.88
N LYS A 69 -1.73 -12.67 -4.20
CA LYS A 69 -0.50 -12.85 -4.97
C LYS A 69 0.60 -11.86 -4.55
N ILE A 70 0.22 -10.64 -4.19
CA ILE A 70 1.15 -9.61 -3.70
C ILE A 70 1.64 -10.04 -2.30
N GLU A 71 0.73 -10.39 -1.40
CA GLU A 71 1.05 -10.80 -0.02
C GLU A 71 1.98 -12.02 0.03
N GLU A 72 1.77 -13.01 -0.83
CA GLU A 72 2.60 -14.23 -0.91
C GLU A 72 4.03 -13.95 -1.41
N GLN A 73 4.22 -12.90 -2.22
CA GLN A 73 5.53 -12.52 -2.77
C GLN A 73 6.18 -11.34 -2.05
N LEU A 74 5.47 -10.72 -1.11
CA LEU A 74 5.94 -9.54 -0.39
C LEU A 74 7.03 -9.93 0.60
N THR A 75 8.27 -9.76 0.18
CA THR A 75 9.45 -9.78 1.05
C THR A 75 10.09 -8.40 1.09
N LEU A 76 11.00 -8.16 2.05
CA LEU A 76 11.74 -6.91 2.13
C LEU A 76 12.57 -6.67 0.86
N GLU A 77 13.21 -7.72 0.35
CA GLU A 77 14.02 -7.67 -0.88
C GLU A 77 13.16 -7.32 -2.09
N LYS A 78 11.99 -7.95 -2.21
CA LYS A 78 11.03 -7.68 -3.28
C LYS A 78 10.46 -6.27 -3.20
N LEU A 79 10.09 -5.81 -2.01
CA LEU A 79 9.62 -4.44 -1.81
C LEU A 79 10.68 -3.41 -2.20
N HIS A 80 11.94 -3.62 -1.79
CA HIS A 80 13.05 -2.77 -2.23
C HIS A 80 13.28 -2.84 -3.73
N GLU A 81 13.20 -4.02 -4.33
CA GLU A 81 13.30 -4.20 -5.79
C GLU A 81 12.22 -3.37 -6.50
N TRP A 82 10.95 -3.53 -6.13
CA TRP A 82 9.82 -2.84 -6.77
C TRP A 82 9.85 -1.32 -6.61
N THR A 83 10.47 -0.82 -5.54
CA THR A 83 10.55 0.61 -5.22
C THR A 83 11.88 1.26 -5.60
N LYS A 84 12.79 0.52 -6.27
CA LYS A 84 14.03 1.10 -6.78
C LYS A 84 13.74 2.19 -7.82
N PRO A 85 14.48 3.32 -7.81
CA PRO A 85 14.33 4.38 -8.80
C PRO A 85 14.45 3.90 -10.25
N GLU A 86 15.26 2.87 -10.52
CA GLU A 86 15.44 2.29 -11.86
C GLU A 86 14.17 1.59 -12.39
N ASN A 87 13.31 1.12 -11.48
CA ASN A 87 12.05 0.44 -11.81
C ASN A 87 10.86 1.42 -11.85
N LEU A 88 11.08 2.69 -11.50
CA LEU A 88 10.05 3.72 -11.45
C LEU A 88 10.36 4.83 -12.45
N SER A 89 9.43 5.08 -13.37
CA SER A 89 9.52 6.19 -14.31
C SER A 89 8.73 7.38 -13.80
N SER A 90 9.29 8.59 -13.93
CA SER A 90 8.59 9.83 -13.60
C SER A 90 7.62 10.18 -14.72
N ILE A 91 6.32 9.92 -14.54
CA ILE A 91 5.30 10.13 -15.57
C ILE A 91 4.08 10.86 -15.00
N GLU A 92 3.30 11.53 -15.86
CA GLU A 92 2.05 12.16 -15.46
C GLU A 92 0.98 11.09 -15.17
N VAL A 93 0.43 11.09 -13.96
CA VAL A 93 -0.57 10.12 -13.50
C VAL A 93 -1.81 10.84 -12.97
N ASN A 94 -2.98 10.29 -13.27
CA ASN A 94 -4.25 10.70 -12.67
C ASN A 94 -4.52 9.84 -11.42
N VAL A 95 -4.20 10.36 -10.24
CA VAL A 95 -4.31 9.65 -8.96
C VAL A 95 -5.71 9.86 -8.39
N HIS A 96 -6.42 8.76 -8.16
CA HIS A 96 -7.64 8.71 -7.38
C HIS A 96 -7.36 7.91 -6.11
N LEU A 97 -7.45 8.57 -4.95
CA LEU A 97 -7.09 7.95 -3.67
C LEU A 97 -8.19 8.17 -2.64
N PRO A 98 -8.75 7.12 -2.01
CA PRO A 98 -9.74 7.29 -0.97
C PRO A 98 -9.17 8.15 0.16
N ARG A 99 -9.96 9.10 0.65
CA ARG A 99 -9.64 9.84 1.87
C ARG A 99 -10.05 8.97 3.04
N PHE A 100 -9.08 8.37 3.72
CA PHE A 100 -9.31 7.53 4.89
C PHE A 100 -8.56 8.04 6.12
N LYS A 101 -9.01 7.58 7.28
CA LYS A 101 -8.31 7.70 8.55
C LYS A 101 -8.30 6.30 9.15
N LEU A 102 -7.13 5.76 9.44
CA LEU A 102 -6.97 4.45 10.06
C LEU A 102 -6.50 4.66 11.51
N GLU A 103 -7.24 4.12 12.46
CA GLU A 103 -6.88 4.10 13.88
C GLU A 103 -7.10 2.69 14.40
N GLU A 104 -6.02 1.97 14.70
CA GLU A 104 -6.07 0.60 15.20
C GLU A 104 -5.19 0.44 16.45
N SER A 105 -5.60 -0.47 17.33
CA SER A 105 -4.86 -0.85 18.54
C SER A 105 -4.55 -2.35 18.47
N TYR A 106 -3.27 -2.70 18.36
CA TYR A 106 -2.82 -4.09 18.26
C TYR A 106 -2.19 -4.58 19.57
N ASN A 107 -2.55 -5.79 20.01
CA ASN A 107 -1.76 -6.52 20.99
C ASN A 107 -0.66 -7.29 20.26
N LEU A 108 0.57 -6.77 20.34
CA LEU A 108 1.71 -7.33 19.63
C LEU A 108 2.40 -8.48 20.37
N ASN A 109 2.01 -8.81 21.60
CA ASN A 109 2.75 -9.79 22.43
C ASN A 109 2.91 -11.14 21.73
N SER A 110 1.83 -11.70 21.17
CA SER A 110 1.88 -12.98 20.45
C SER A 110 2.62 -12.88 19.12
N HIS A 111 2.48 -11.76 18.41
CA HIS A 111 3.14 -11.52 17.13
C HIS A 111 4.65 -11.38 17.31
N LEU A 112 5.10 -10.61 18.30
CA LEU A 112 6.50 -10.45 18.66
C LEU A 112 7.10 -11.76 19.18
N ALA A 113 6.38 -12.50 20.02
CA ALA A 113 6.81 -13.83 20.45
C ALA A 113 7.00 -14.80 19.27
N SER A 114 6.10 -14.75 18.28
CA SER A 114 6.24 -15.55 17.04
C SER A 114 7.44 -15.15 16.19
N LEU A 115 7.89 -13.89 16.31
CA LEU A 115 9.13 -13.38 15.72
C LEU A 115 10.37 -13.64 16.60
N GLY A 116 10.22 -14.38 17.71
CA GLY A 116 11.32 -14.73 18.63
C GLY A 116 11.59 -13.71 19.73
N VAL A 117 10.81 -12.63 19.81
CA VAL A 117 10.90 -11.64 20.90
C VAL A 117 10.02 -12.12 22.06
N ASN A 118 10.61 -12.95 22.92
CA ASN A 118 9.94 -13.37 24.15
C ASN A 118 10.10 -12.29 25.23
N PRO A 119 9.01 -11.85 25.88
CA PRO A 119 9.07 -10.85 26.96
C PRO A 119 9.78 -11.34 28.24
N GLU A 120 10.33 -12.56 28.25
CA GLU A 120 11.06 -13.14 29.38
C GLU A 120 12.59 -13.13 29.20
N THR A 121 13.19 -12.07 28.63
CA THR A 121 14.58 -11.76 28.99
C THR A 121 14.58 -11.23 30.42
N LYS A 122 14.54 -12.15 31.38
CA LYS A 122 14.95 -11.87 32.75
C LYS A 122 16.40 -11.42 32.68
N ASP A 123 16.64 -10.13 32.85
CA ASP A 123 17.92 -9.62 33.34
C ASP A 123 18.17 -10.31 34.69
N THR A 124 18.93 -11.39 34.62
CA THR A 124 19.45 -12.10 35.78
C THR A 124 20.79 -11.46 36.09
N TYR A 125 20.80 -10.58 37.09
CA TYR A 125 22.01 -10.18 37.81
C TYR A 125 22.33 -11.22 38.90
#